data_AF-A0A3S5ISR9-F1
#
_entry.id   AF-A0A3S5ISR9-F1
#
_cell.length_a   1.000
_cell.length_b   1.000
_cell.length_c   1.000
_cell.angle_alpha   90.00
_cell.angle_beta   90.00
_cell.angle_gamma   90.00
#
_symmetry.space_group_name_H-M   'P 1'
#
loop_
_entity.id
_entity.type
_entity.pdbx_description
1 polymer ?
#
loop_
_entity_poly.entity_id
_entity_poly.type
_entity_poly.pdbx_seq_one_letter_code
_entity_poly.pdbx_strand_id
1 'polypeptide(L)'
;MASSSVRAMMAKAATTSPAFFSDSNSVQGRKERKDAIRRERKERGATLSQWYGMRKANLGAEQRRELELLHFRNFVNPELKHQAPKKSSNEQTEFVEFGFFAGTGRNKRRRLKSFADEWIAENPELEQVVAKRLKRNVRLNRKTKQIVAKKAAREAARAKAKKTTKRPKKKELLF
;
A
#
# COMPACT_ATOMS: atom_id res chain seq x y z
N MET A 1 38.65 43.76 38.96
CA MET A 1 38.53 42.32 39.30
C MET A 1 37.15 42.08 39.89
N ALA A 2 36.21 41.47 39.15
CA ALA A 2 34.87 41.19 39.69
C ALA A 2 34.96 40.08 40.76
N SER A 3 34.27 40.26 41.88
CA SER A 3 34.29 39.32 43.01
C SER A 3 33.79 37.93 42.61
N SER A 4 34.33 36.88 43.24
CA SER A 4 34.06 35.48 42.90
C SER A 4 32.57 35.12 42.98
N SER A 5 31.80 35.76 43.87
CA SER A 5 30.36 35.50 44.01
C SER A 5 29.54 36.07 42.84
N VAL A 6 29.95 37.21 42.29
CA VAL A 6 29.29 37.81 41.11
C VAL A 6 29.53 36.93 39.87
N ARG A 7 30.74 36.39 39.72
CA ARG A 7 31.02 35.40 38.65
C ARG A 7 30.23 34.11 38.82
N ALA A 8 30.05 33.62 40.04
CA ALA A 8 29.27 32.41 40.31
C ALA A 8 27.76 32.61 40.05
N MET A 9 27.19 33.78 40.39
CA MET A 9 25.80 34.10 40.03
C MET A 9 25.61 34.22 38.52
N MET A 10 26.55 34.86 37.82
CA MET A 10 26.49 35.02 36.35
C MET A 10 26.64 33.68 35.62
N ALA A 11 27.46 32.75 36.11
CA ALA A 11 27.59 31.40 35.56
C ALA A 11 26.34 30.53 35.79
N LYS A 12 25.55 30.81 36.84
CA LYS A 12 24.30 30.11 37.14
C LYS A 12 23.09 30.70 36.40
N ALA A 13 23.23 31.93 35.88
CA ALA A 13 22.24 32.51 34.99
C ALA A 13 22.28 31.76 33.65
N ALA A 14 21.16 31.12 33.29
CA ALA A 14 21.03 30.34 32.06
C ALA A 14 21.46 31.12 30.80
N THR A 15 21.42 32.45 30.85
CA THR A 15 21.79 33.39 29.79
C THR A 15 23.27 33.42 29.41
N THR A 16 24.17 32.86 30.23
CA THR A 16 25.63 32.78 29.90
C THR A 16 26.05 31.41 29.39
N SER A 17 25.14 30.43 29.41
CA SER A 17 25.45 29.09 28.90
C SER A 17 25.50 29.10 27.37
N PRO A 18 26.49 28.43 26.73
CA PRO A 18 26.52 28.27 25.29
C PRO A 18 25.25 27.62 24.72
N ALA A 19 24.62 26.75 25.52
CA ALA A 19 23.37 26.07 25.19
C ALA A 19 22.15 27.01 25.10
N PHE A 20 22.12 28.09 25.88
CA PHE A 20 21.02 29.07 25.83
C PHE A 20 20.97 29.77 24.48
N PHE A 21 22.12 30.15 23.92
CA PHE A 21 22.18 30.78 22.60
C PHE A 21 22.06 29.80 21.43
N SER A 22 22.38 28.51 21.61
CA SER A 22 22.15 27.49 20.57
C SER A 22 20.68 27.11 20.46
N ASP A 23 19.98 27.00 21.60
CA ASP A 23 18.62 26.47 21.64
C ASP A 23 17.57 27.58 21.51
N SER A 24 17.85 28.81 21.97
CA SER A 24 16.88 29.92 21.90
C SER A 24 16.80 30.60 20.52
N ASN A 25 17.76 30.35 19.63
CA ASN A 25 17.91 31.01 18.34
C ASN A 25 17.74 30.09 17.13
N SER A 26 17.05 28.95 17.28
CA SER A 26 16.61 28.19 16.10
C SER A 26 15.40 28.89 15.46
N VAL A 27 15.62 30.08 14.89
CA VAL A 27 14.67 30.69 13.95
C VAL A 27 14.62 29.75 12.75
N GLN A 28 13.65 28.83 12.77
CA GLN A 28 13.44 27.88 11.69
C GLN A 28 13.48 28.62 10.36
N GLY A 29 14.34 28.17 9.46
CA GLY A 29 14.57 28.83 8.19
C GLY A 29 13.26 28.98 7.43
N ARG A 30 13.12 30.03 6.61
CA ARG A 30 11.90 30.26 5.81
C ARG A 30 11.49 29.04 4.97
N LYS A 31 12.46 28.22 4.55
CA LYS A 31 12.23 26.94 3.85
C LYS A 31 11.63 25.88 4.78
N GLU A 32 12.20 25.68 5.97
CA GLU A 32 11.72 24.74 6.98
C GLU A 32 10.29 25.05 7.43
N ARG A 33 9.97 26.34 7.66
CA ARG A 33 8.60 26.76 7.98
C ARG A 33 7.63 26.43 6.85
N LYS A 34 8.01 26.68 5.59
CA LYS A 34 7.18 26.34 4.43
C LYS A 34 6.99 24.83 4.29
N ASP A 35 8.03 24.04 4.54
CA ASP A 35 7.95 22.59 4.45
C ASP A 35 7.16 21.98 5.61
N ALA A 36 7.25 22.56 6.81
CA ALA A 36 6.38 22.21 7.95
C ALA A 36 4.91 22.46 7.63
N ILE A 37 4.56 23.64 7.11
CA ILE A 37 3.18 23.97 6.70
C ILE A 37 2.68 23.02 5.60
N ARG A 38 3.55 22.65 4.65
CA ARG A 38 3.20 21.67 3.59
C ARG A 38 2.94 20.28 4.17
N ARG A 39 3.77 19.81 5.10
CA ARG A 39 3.57 18.53 5.80
C ARG A 39 2.28 18.55 6.60
N GLU A 40 2.03 19.60 7.36
CA GLU A 40 0.80 19.75 8.15
C GLU A 40 -0.45 19.75 7.26
N ARG A 41 -0.43 20.47 6.12
CA ARG A 41 -1.54 20.42 5.15
C ARG A 41 -1.76 19.03 4.57
N LYS A 42 -0.66 18.31 4.26
CA LYS A 42 -0.72 16.94 3.74
C LYS A 42 -1.27 15.98 4.79
N GLU A 43 -0.86 16.12 6.04
CA GLU A 43 -1.36 15.32 7.16
C GLU A 43 -2.85 15.58 7.39
N ARG A 44 -3.26 16.86 7.45
CA ARG A 44 -4.68 17.25 7.58
C ARG A 44 -5.55 16.66 6.46
N GLY A 45 -5.08 16.65 5.21
CA GLY A 45 -5.79 16.03 4.09
C GLY A 45 -5.78 14.49 4.11
N ALA A 46 -4.84 13.88 4.83
CA ALA A 46 -4.72 12.43 4.99
C ALA A 46 -5.32 11.92 6.32
N THR A 47 -5.93 12.78 7.13
CA THR A 47 -6.52 12.43 8.42
C THR A 47 -7.96 12.90 8.49
N LEU A 48 -8.85 12.02 8.96
CA LEU A 48 -10.25 12.34 9.19
C LEU A 48 -10.43 12.83 10.63
N SER A 49 -10.43 14.15 10.83
CA SER A 49 -10.50 14.77 12.17
C SER A 49 -11.79 14.43 12.92
N GLN A 50 -12.90 14.27 12.20
CA GLN A 50 -14.20 13.87 12.76
C GLN A 50 -14.16 12.48 13.41
N TRP A 51 -13.18 11.64 13.03
CA TRP A 51 -13.06 10.26 13.44
C TRP A 51 -11.81 10.04 14.29
N TYR A 52 -11.65 10.87 15.33
CA TYR A 52 -10.52 10.81 16.26
C TYR A 52 -9.13 10.85 15.57
N GLY A 53 -9.04 11.49 14.40
CA GLY A 53 -7.80 11.58 13.64
C GLY A 53 -7.43 10.33 12.84
N MET A 54 -8.42 9.49 12.50
CA MET A 54 -8.22 8.30 11.66
C MET A 54 -7.45 8.63 10.39
N ARG A 55 -6.37 7.89 10.13
CA ARG A 55 -5.48 8.15 9.00
C ARG A 55 -5.98 7.43 7.75
N LYS A 56 -5.71 8.02 6.58
CA LYS A 56 -5.90 7.38 5.29
C LYS A 56 -5.04 6.12 5.22
N ALA A 57 -5.65 5.00 4.87
CA ALA A 57 -5.02 3.70 4.87
C ALA A 57 -4.10 3.55 3.64
N ASN A 58 -2.84 3.20 3.87
CA ASN A 58 -1.94 2.76 2.82
C ASN A 58 -2.14 1.26 2.58
N LEU A 59 -3.23 0.91 1.89
CA LEU A 59 -3.63 -0.48 1.72
C LEU A 59 -2.70 -1.24 0.77
N GLY A 60 -2.04 -2.27 1.31
CA GLY A 60 -1.30 -3.27 0.53
C GLY A 60 -2.22 -4.20 -0.27
N ALA A 61 -1.64 -5.04 -1.15
CA ALA A 61 -2.43 -5.95 -1.98
C ALA A 61 -3.24 -6.98 -1.18
N GLU A 62 -2.72 -7.44 -0.05
CA GLU A 62 -3.40 -8.39 0.84
C GLU A 62 -4.60 -7.74 1.53
N GLN A 63 -4.40 -6.58 2.16
CA GLN A 63 -5.45 -5.81 2.82
C GLN A 63 -6.60 -5.40 1.89
N ARG A 64 -6.29 -5.08 0.62
CA ARG A 64 -7.34 -4.80 -0.39
C ARG A 64 -8.20 -6.02 -0.66
N ARG A 65 -7.61 -7.20 -0.78
CA ARG A 65 -8.36 -8.45 -0.97
C ARG A 65 -9.21 -8.77 0.24
N GLU A 66 -8.72 -8.50 1.45
CA GLU A 66 -9.51 -8.68 2.68
C GLU A 66 -10.73 -7.75 2.72
N LEU A 67 -10.59 -6.50 2.29
CA LEU A 67 -11.71 -5.57 2.18
C LEU A 67 -12.71 -6.00 1.11
N GLU A 68 -12.24 -6.47 -0.04
CA GLU A 68 -13.09 -7.07 -1.07
C GLU A 68 -13.83 -8.30 -0.54
N LEU A 69 -13.16 -9.14 0.25
CA LEU A 69 -13.76 -10.30 0.89
C LEU A 69 -14.88 -9.90 1.85
N LEU A 70 -14.70 -8.86 2.66
CA LEU A 70 -15.74 -8.35 3.55
C LEU A 70 -17.02 -7.92 2.82
N HIS A 71 -16.91 -7.41 1.59
CA HIS A 71 -18.06 -7.08 0.75
C HIS A 71 -18.90 -8.32 0.38
N PHE A 72 -18.26 -9.49 0.30
CA PHE A 72 -18.88 -10.78 -0.01
C PHE A 72 -19.29 -11.59 1.23
N ARG A 73 -19.25 -11.00 2.43
CA ARG A 73 -19.62 -11.67 3.69
C ARG A 73 -21.01 -12.30 3.71
N ASN A 74 -21.93 -11.82 2.85
CA ASN A 74 -23.28 -12.35 2.73
C ASN A 74 -23.31 -13.84 2.35
N PHE A 75 -22.28 -14.32 1.64
CA PHE A 75 -22.21 -15.74 1.25
C PHE A 75 -21.88 -16.68 2.42
N VAL A 76 -21.43 -16.15 3.56
CA VAL A 76 -21.11 -16.94 4.75
C VAL A 76 -22.36 -17.30 5.51
N ASN A 77 -23.18 -16.30 5.80
CA ASN A 77 -24.39 -16.54 6.55
C ASN A 77 -25.44 -17.16 5.61
N PRO A 78 -25.87 -18.42 5.83
CA PRO A 78 -26.86 -19.08 4.98
C PRO A 78 -28.14 -18.27 4.80
N GLU A 79 -28.52 -17.48 5.80
CA GLU A 79 -29.71 -16.62 5.77
C GLU A 79 -29.53 -15.39 4.85
N LEU A 80 -28.29 -14.94 4.65
CA LEU A 80 -27.99 -13.73 3.86
C LEU A 80 -27.50 -14.06 2.45
N LYS A 81 -27.41 -15.33 2.06
CA LYS A 81 -26.87 -15.78 0.75
C LYS A 81 -27.56 -15.15 -0.46
N HIS A 82 -28.84 -14.79 -0.32
CA HIS A 82 -29.63 -14.18 -1.38
C HIS A 82 -29.49 -12.66 -1.47
N GLN A 83 -28.84 -12.03 -0.49
CA GLN A 83 -28.64 -10.59 -0.48
C GLN A 83 -27.44 -10.22 -1.37
N ALA A 84 -27.67 -9.33 -2.32
CA ALA A 84 -26.62 -8.79 -3.16
C ALA A 84 -25.54 -8.11 -2.31
N PRO A 85 -24.24 -8.28 -2.65
CA PRO A 85 -23.16 -7.54 -2.03
C PRO A 85 -23.41 -6.03 -2.08
N LYS A 86 -23.27 -5.35 -0.94
CA LYS A 86 -23.56 -3.90 -0.83
C LYS A 86 -22.50 -3.10 -1.56
N LYS A 87 -22.82 -2.53 -2.73
CA LYS A 87 -21.90 -1.69 -3.52
C LYS A 87 -21.27 -0.61 -2.62
N SER A 88 -19.99 -0.77 -2.29
CA SER A 88 -19.24 0.24 -1.57
C SER A 88 -18.76 1.30 -2.56
N SER A 89 -18.91 2.58 -2.23
CA SER A 89 -18.21 3.64 -2.96
C SER A 89 -16.72 3.57 -2.62
N ASN A 90 -15.85 3.87 -3.60
CA ASN A 90 -14.39 3.87 -3.38
C ASN A 90 -13.96 4.77 -2.20
N GLU A 91 -14.71 5.85 -1.95
CA GLU A 91 -14.48 6.81 -0.86
C GLU A 91 -14.58 6.17 0.54
N GLN A 92 -15.43 5.16 0.73
CA GLN A 92 -15.59 4.48 2.02
C GLN A 92 -14.38 3.61 2.41
N THR A 93 -13.53 3.27 1.44
CA THR A 93 -12.36 2.39 1.66
C THR A 93 -11.07 3.14 1.94
N GLU A 94 -11.07 4.47 1.89
CA GLU A 94 -9.86 5.26 2.04
C GLU A 94 -9.39 5.38 3.50
N PHE A 95 -10.32 5.40 4.45
CA PHE A 95 -10.03 5.54 5.87
C PHE A 95 -10.48 4.27 6.60
N VAL A 96 -9.54 3.33 6.77
CA VAL A 96 -9.79 2.01 7.35
C VAL A 96 -8.62 1.63 8.26
N GLU A 97 -8.93 1.04 9.41
CA GLU A 97 -7.94 0.50 10.34
C GLU A 97 -8.18 -1.00 10.57
N PHE A 98 -7.11 -1.78 10.52
CA PHE A 98 -7.14 -3.21 10.80
C PHE A 98 -6.75 -3.42 12.26
N GLY A 99 -7.71 -3.83 13.08
CA GLY A 99 -7.52 -4.15 14.48
C GLY A 99 -7.67 -5.65 14.76
N PHE A 100 -7.30 -6.05 15.97
CA PHE A 100 -7.57 -7.39 16.49
C PHE A 100 -8.35 -7.29 17.80
N PHE A 101 -9.17 -8.30 18.08
CA PHE A 101 -9.89 -8.35 19.36
C PHE A 101 -8.92 -8.70 20.50
N ALA A 102 -8.72 -7.76 21.43
CA ALA A 102 -7.85 -7.93 22.59
C ALA A 102 -8.47 -8.79 23.72
N GLY A 103 -9.77 -9.11 23.65
CA GLY A 103 -10.51 -9.80 24.71
C GLY A 103 -10.17 -11.29 24.87
N THR A 104 -10.08 -11.73 26.12
CA THR A 104 -9.89 -13.13 26.58
C THR A 104 -11.22 -13.89 26.70
N GLY A 105 -12.04 -13.88 25.65
CA GLY A 105 -13.24 -14.72 25.62
C GLY A 105 -12.87 -16.21 25.66
N ARG A 106 -13.67 -17.03 26.37
CA ARG A 106 -13.47 -18.49 26.55
C ARG A 106 -13.22 -19.26 25.24
N ASN A 107 -13.67 -18.72 24.10
CA ASN A 107 -13.24 -19.20 22.81
C ASN A 107 -11.92 -18.52 22.42
N LYS A 108 -10.82 -19.21 22.73
CA LYS A 108 -9.55 -19.11 22.00
C LYS A 108 -9.78 -19.51 20.54
N ARG A 109 -10.63 -18.76 19.81
CA ARG A 109 -10.78 -18.91 18.35
C ARG A 109 -9.36 -18.93 17.81
N ARG A 110 -9.06 -19.89 16.91
CA ARG A 110 -7.76 -19.98 16.25
C ARG A 110 -7.51 -18.63 15.58
N ARG A 111 -6.72 -17.78 16.23
CA ARG A 111 -6.40 -16.45 15.73
C ARG A 111 -5.51 -16.67 14.51
N LEU A 112 -6.08 -16.53 13.32
CA LEU A 112 -5.32 -16.60 12.10
C LEU A 112 -4.90 -15.18 11.72
N LYS A 113 -3.88 -15.09 10.87
CA LYS A 113 -3.26 -13.81 10.53
C LYS A 113 -4.19 -12.93 9.70
N SER A 114 -5.05 -13.55 8.89
CA SER A 114 -5.95 -12.88 7.96
C SER A 114 -7.38 -13.35 8.15
N PHE A 115 -8.33 -12.44 7.91
CA PHE A 115 -9.75 -12.77 7.79
C PHE A 115 -10.01 -13.85 6.73
N ALA A 116 -9.25 -13.85 5.63
CA ALA A 116 -9.38 -14.86 4.58
C ALA A 116 -9.04 -16.27 5.08
N ASP A 117 -8.01 -16.38 5.94
CA ASP A 117 -7.58 -17.65 6.51
C ASP A 117 -8.62 -18.18 7.51
N GLU A 118 -9.18 -17.30 8.35
CA GLU A 118 -10.28 -17.65 9.26
C GLU A 118 -11.49 -18.15 8.47
N TRP A 119 -11.80 -17.48 7.38
CA TRP A 119 -12.94 -17.83 6.54
C TRP A 119 -12.79 -19.21 5.87
N ILE A 120 -11.59 -19.54 5.37
CA ILE A 120 -11.31 -20.87 4.81
C ILE A 120 -11.38 -21.94 5.89
N ALA A 121 -10.81 -21.67 7.08
CA ALA A 121 -10.80 -22.63 8.19
C ALA A 121 -12.22 -22.96 8.70
N GLU A 122 -13.13 -21.98 8.68
CA GLU A 122 -14.53 -22.19 9.08
C GLU A 122 -15.36 -22.96 8.02
N ASN A 123 -14.93 -22.99 6.76
CA ASN A 123 -15.72 -23.51 5.64
C ASN A 123 -14.87 -24.43 4.72
N PRO A 124 -14.70 -25.72 5.06
CA PRO A 124 -13.86 -26.66 4.30
C PRO A 124 -14.34 -26.89 2.86
N GLU A 125 -15.63 -26.69 2.56
CA GLU A 125 -16.16 -26.78 1.19
C GLU A 125 -15.61 -25.68 0.28
N LEU A 126 -15.41 -24.47 0.82
CA LEU A 126 -14.84 -23.35 0.07
C LEU A 126 -13.39 -23.65 -0.31
N GLU A 127 -12.62 -24.28 0.58
CA GLU A 127 -11.23 -24.66 0.31
C GLU A 127 -11.12 -25.52 -0.96
N GLN A 128 -12.00 -26.52 -1.10
CA GLN A 128 -12.00 -27.40 -2.27
C GLN A 128 -12.35 -26.66 -3.56
N VAL A 129 -13.33 -25.74 -3.51
CA VAL A 129 -13.73 -24.92 -4.67
C VAL A 129 -12.61 -23.97 -5.07
N VAL A 130 -11.98 -23.32 -4.10
CA VAL A 130 -10.83 -22.43 -4.30
C VAL A 130 -9.66 -23.20 -4.91
N ALA A 131 -9.33 -24.38 -4.38
CA ALA A 131 -8.26 -25.23 -4.91
C ALA A 131 -8.54 -25.65 -6.38
N LYS A 132 -9.78 -26.04 -6.71
CA LYS A 132 -10.19 -26.36 -8.09
C LYS A 132 -10.05 -25.15 -9.02
N ARG A 133 -10.50 -23.97 -8.59
CA ARG A 133 -10.40 -22.71 -9.37
C ARG A 133 -8.95 -22.27 -9.56
N LEU A 134 -8.13 -22.35 -8.52
CA LEU A 134 -6.69 -22.04 -8.60
C LEU A 134 -5.98 -22.93 -9.62
N LYS A 135 -6.20 -24.25 -9.56
CA LYS A 135 -5.66 -25.20 -10.55
C LYS A 135 -6.07 -24.83 -11.98
N ARG A 136 -7.34 -24.46 -12.19
CA ARG A 136 -7.85 -24.02 -13.50
C ARG A 136 -7.19 -22.71 -13.96
N ASN A 137 -7.07 -21.72 -13.10
CA ASN A 137 -6.45 -20.43 -13.41
C ASN A 137 -4.96 -20.57 -13.72
N VAL A 138 -4.22 -21.40 -12.98
CA VAL A 138 -2.81 -21.69 -13.29
C VAL A 138 -2.69 -22.33 -14.67
N ARG A 139 -3.56 -23.29 -15.01
CA ARG A 139 -3.58 -23.91 -16.34
C ARG A 139 -3.88 -22.89 -17.44
N LEU A 140 -4.85 -22.00 -17.23
CA LEU A 140 -5.19 -20.94 -18.19
C LEU A 140 -4.04 -19.95 -18.36
N ASN A 141 -3.42 -19.49 -17.26
CA ASN A 141 -2.26 -18.59 -17.30
C ASN A 141 -1.06 -19.19 -18.02
N ARG A 142 -0.84 -20.51 -17.89
CA ARG A 142 0.19 -21.20 -18.68
C ARG A 142 -0.15 -21.18 -20.16
N LYS A 143 -1.39 -21.48 -20.54
CA LYS A 143 -1.84 -21.45 -21.94
C LYS A 143 -1.75 -20.04 -22.54
N THR A 144 -2.18 -19.01 -21.82
CA THR A 144 -2.11 -17.62 -22.31
C THR A 144 -0.67 -17.18 -22.52
N LYS A 145 0.24 -17.47 -21.58
CA LYS A 145 1.68 -17.22 -21.74
C LYS A 145 2.26 -17.92 -22.98
N GLN A 146 1.89 -19.18 -23.22
CA GLN A 146 2.30 -19.91 -24.42
C GLN A 146 1.77 -19.28 -25.71
N ILE A 147 0.50 -18.85 -25.72
CA ILE A 147 -0.10 -18.18 -26.90
C ILE A 147 0.61 -16.85 -27.17
N VAL A 148 0.84 -16.04 -26.13
CA VAL A 148 1.54 -14.76 -26.24
C VAL A 148 2.97 -14.98 -26.74
N ALA A 149 3.70 -15.94 -26.19
CA ALA A 149 5.04 -16.29 -26.66
C ALA A 149 5.06 -16.73 -28.13
N LYS A 150 4.08 -17.55 -28.56
CA LYS A 150 3.94 -17.96 -29.96
C LYS A 150 3.63 -16.78 -30.88
N LYS A 151 2.77 -15.85 -30.46
CA LYS A 151 2.49 -14.62 -31.21
C LYS A 151 3.73 -13.74 -31.33
N ALA A 152 4.43 -13.49 -30.23
CA ALA A 152 5.67 -12.72 -30.21
C ALA A 152 6.76 -13.35 -31.10
N ALA A 153 6.92 -14.67 -31.06
CA ALA A 153 7.87 -15.38 -31.93
C ALA A 153 7.52 -15.23 -33.43
N ARG A 154 6.24 -15.29 -33.78
CA ARG A 154 5.77 -15.08 -35.16
C ARG A 154 5.99 -13.64 -35.63
N GLU A 155 5.75 -12.65 -34.77
CA GLU A 155 6.01 -11.25 -35.08
C GLU A 155 7.51 -10.97 -35.23
N ALA A 156 8.35 -11.53 -34.35
CA ALA A 156 9.80 -11.43 -34.46
C ALA A 156 10.32 -12.10 -35.75
N ALA A 157 9.78 -13.25 -36.14
CA ALA A 157 10.13 -13.91 -37.41
C ALA A 157 9.72 -13.07 -38.63
N ARG A 158 8.51 -12.47 -38.61
CA ARG A 158 8.06 -11.54 -39.67
C ARG A 158 8.93 -10.29 -39.74
N ALA A 159 9.35 -9.73 -38.60
CA ALA A 159 10.24 -8.58 -38.56
C ALA A 159 11.64 -8.90 -39.12
N LYS A 160 12.19 -10.09 -38.82
CA LYS A 160 13.45 -10.57 -39.42
C LYS A 160 13.32 -10.78 -40.93
N ALA A 161 12.25 -11.41 -41.39
CA ALA A 161 11.98 -11.63 -42.82
C ALA A 161 11.84 -10.31 -43.61
N LYS A 162 11.22 -9.27 -43.02
CA LYS A 162 11.14 -7.93 -43.62
C LYS A 162 12.50 -7.20 -43.67
N LYS A 163 13.42 -7.51 -42.75
CA LYS A 163 14.78 -6.94 -42.78
C LYS A 163 15.66 -7.63 -43.83
N THR A 164 15.51 -8.94 -44.05
CA THR A 164 16.28 -9.69 -45.05
C THR A 164 15.85 -9.41 -46.49
N THR A 165 14.59 -9.06 -46.75
CA THR A 165 14.10 -8.73 -48.10
C THR A 165 14.46 -7.33 -48.59
N LYS A 166 14.96 -6.44 -47.70
CA LYS A 166 15.55 -5.15 -48.09
C LYS A 166 17.01 -5.35 -48.52
N ARG A 167 17.23 -6.08 -49.62
CA ARG A 167 18.55 -6.14 -50.27
C ARG A 167 18.79 -4.79 -50.97
N PRO A 168 19.92 -4.09 -50.75
CA PRO A 168 20.19 -2.85 -51.47
C PRO A 168 20.28 -3.15 -52.96
N LYS A 169 19.43 -2.53 -53.78
CA LYS A 169 19.58 -2.57 -55.24
C LYS A 169 20.99 -2.03 -55.54
N LYS A 170 21.86 -2.88 -56.12
CA LYS A 170 23.09 -2.41 -56.75
C LYS A 170 22.67 -1.36 -57.77
N LYS A 171 23.09 -0.11 -57.58
CA LYS A 171 23.07 0.89 -58.65
C LYS A 171 23.93 0.30 -59.77
N GLU A 172 23.32 -0.02 -60.90
CA GLU A 172 24.03 -0.19 -62.15
C GLU A 172 24.78 1.13 -62.41
N LEU A 173 26.10 1.08 -62.27
CA LEU A 173 26.98 2.09 -62.84
C LEU A 173 26.98 1.82 -64.34
N LEU A 174 26.09 2.51 -65.06
CA LEU A 174 26.23 2.75 -66.49
C LEU A 174 27.46 3.64 -66.67
N PHE A 175 28.57 3.02 -67.08
CA PHE A 175 29.55 3.62 -67.99
C PHE A 175 29.20 3.17 -69.40
#